data_AF-A0A8B9GQT8-F1
#
_entry.id   AF-A0A8B9GQT8-F1
#
_cell.length_a   1.000
_cell.length_b   1.000
_cell.length_c   1.000
_cell.angle_alpha   90.00
_cell.angle_beta   90.00
_cell.angle_gamma   90.00
#
_symmetry.space_group_name_H-M   'P 1'
#
loop_
_entity.id
_entity.type
_entity.pdbx_description
1 polymer ?
#
loop_
_entity_poly.entity_id
_entity_poly.type
_entity_poly.pdbx_seq_one_letter_code
_entity_poly.pdbx_strand_id
1 'polypeptide(L)'
;MCDISLLPQITITEFCNCFHTILKFSCVYCCVISEGKPLKDEDVLQLLPVGTTATFYFRDLGAQISWGTVFLSECIGPLVIYLMFYFRVPFIYAPKYDFKTSKHWVVHLACLCHSFHYVKRILETLFVHRFSHGTMPLRNIFKNCSYYWFFAAWMAYYINHPLYTPPYYGEQQVKTALGIFLFCQLGSFSIHVTLRNLKPPGSKIKKIPYPTKNPFTWIFALVSCPNYTYEVRLKDSLLSAERDSPVF
;
A
#
# COMPACT_ATOMS: atom_id res chain seq x y z
N MET A 1 -40.66 9.21 1.24
CA MET A 1 -40.98 8.27 0.15
C MET A 1 -39.98 8.57 -0.96
N CYS A 2 -38.99 7.71 -1.27
CA CYS A 2 -38.29 7.83 -2.55
C CYS A 2 -39.32 7.32 -3.58
N ASP A 3 -39.93 8.20 -4.38
CA ASP A 3 -40.69 7.79 -5.56
C ASP A 3 -39.69 7.26 -6.58
N ILE A 4 -39.36 5.97 -6.45
CA ILE A 4 -38.61 5.23 -7.46
C ILE A 4 -39.62 4.88 -8.55
N SER A 5 -40.09 5.89 -9.29
CA SER A 5 -40.66 5.65 -10.61
C SER A 5 -39.52 5.00 -11.42
N LEU A 6 -39.70 3.71 -11.75
CA LEU A 6 -38.76 2.83 -12.45
C LEU A 6 -38.19 3.47 -13.72
N LEU A 7 -37.17 4.31 -13.58
CA LEU A 7 -36.35 4.75 -14.71
C LEU A 7 -35.55 3.52 -15.16
N PRO A 8 -35.53 3.20 -16.47
CA PRO A 8 -35.08 1.90 -16.95
C PRO A 8 -33.57 1.64 -16.84
N GLN A 9 -32.79 2.54 -16.24
CA GLN A 9 -31.33 2.45 -16.15
C GLN A 9 -30.75 2.81 -14.77
N ILE A 10 -31.51 2.64 -13.68
CA ILE A 10 -30.98 2.90 -12.34
C ILE A 10 -29.90 1.87 -12.00
N THR A 11 -28.70 2.37 -11.68
CA THR A 11 -27.59 1.56 -11.18
C THR A 11 -27.75 1.25 -9.70
N ILE A 12 -27.12 0.19 -9.22
CA ILE A 12 -27.17 -0.16 -7.80
C ILE A 12 -26.58 0.93 -6.90
N THR A 13 -25.60 1.69 -7.39
CA THR A 13 -25.08 2.86 -6.66
C THR A 13 -26.14 3.93 -6.44
N GLU A 14 -26.89 4.30 -7.47
CA GLU A 14 -27.96 5.31 -7.36
C GLU A 14 -29.09 4.82 -6.45
N PHE A 15 -29.44 3.54 -6.57
CA PHE A 15 -30.42 2.89 -5.70
C PHE A 15 -29.98 2.93 -4.22
N CYS A 16 -28.74 2.49 -3.92
CA CYS A 16 -28.18 2.54 -2.57
C CYS A 16 -28.09 3.98 -2.01
N ASN A 17 -27.77 4.98 -2.86
CA ASN A 17 -27.66 6.38 -2.46
C ASN A 17 -29.03 7.01 -2.08
N CYS A 18 -30.13 6.63 -2.75
CA CYS A 18 -31.50 7.05 -2.35
C CYS A 18 -31.77 6.58 -0.92
N PHE A 19 -31.42 5.33 -0.61
CA PHE A 19 -31.63 4.72 0.71
C PHE A 19 -30.66 5.25 1.78
N HIS A 20 -29.42 5.58 1.43
CA HIS A 20 -28.49 6.25 2.34
C HIS A 20 -29.05 7.57 2.86
N THR A 21 -29.67 8.37 1.98
CA THR A 21 -30.29 9.66 2.34
C THR A 21 -31.49 9.48 3.27
N ILE A 22 -32.25 8.40 3.10
CA ILE A 22 -33.44 8.10 3.93
C ILE A 22 -33.05 7.49 5.29
N LEU A 23 -32.08 6.57 5.31
CA LEU A 23 -31.77 5.73 6.47
C LEU A 23 -30.58 6.26 7.31
N LYS A 24 -29.92 7.34 6.88
CA LYS A 24 -28.73 7.94 7.54
C LYS A 24 -27.60 6.93 7.82
N PHE A 25 -27.49 5.88 7.01
CA PHE A 25 -26.34 4.97 7.08
C PHE A 25 -25.09 5.64 6.52
N SER A 26 -23.90 5.12 6.83
CA SER A 26 -22.63 5.74 6.43
C SER A 26 -22.03 5.14 5.16
N CYS A 27 -22.27 3.85 4.88
CA CYS A 27 -21.91 3.19 3.63
C CYS A 27 -22.69 1.88 3.49
N VAL A 28 -23.50 1.78 2.43
CA VAL A 28 -24.48 0.68 2.28
C VAL A 28 -24.19 -0.11 1.01
N TYR A 29 -24.16 -1.45 1.14
CA TYR A 29 -24.15 -2.34 -0.03
C TYR A 29 -25.43 -3.16 -0.05
N CYS A 30 -25.87 -3.45 -1.28
CA CYS A 30 -27.11 -4.14 -1.57
C CYS A 30 -26.83 -5.60 -1.93
N CYS A 31 -27.53 -6.53 -1.28
CA CYS A 31 -27.50 -7.95 -1.58
C CYS A 31 -28.92 -8.45 -1.91
N VAL A 32 -29.05 -9.34 -2.88
CA VAL A 32 -30.35 -10.01 -3.19
C VAL A 32 -30.65 -11.14 -2.21
N ILE A 33 -29.62 -11.69 -1.56
CA ILE A 33 -29.72 -12.76 -0.56
C ILE A 33 -29.11 -12.22 0.73
N SER A 34 -29.70 -12.54 1.89
CA SER A 34 -29.26 -12.01 3.19
C SER A 34 -27.76 -12.20 3.42
N GLU A 35 -27.17 -13.31 2.96
CA GLU A 35 -25.73 -13.64 3.01
C GLU A 35 -25.06 -13.76 1.63
N GLY A 36 -25.68 -13.18 0.60
CA GLY A 36 -25.16 -13.21 -0.76
C GLY A 36 -23.95 -12.31 -0.96
N LYS A 37 -23.23 -12.52 -2.08
CA LYS A 37 -22.21 -11.59 -2.54
C LYS A 37 -22.84 -10.21 -2.77
N PRO A 38 -22.16 -9.11 -2.37
CA PRO A 38 -22.63 -7.77 -2.67
C PRO A 38 -22.74 -7.60 -4.18
N LEU A 39 -23.84 -6.99 -4.62
CA LEU A 39 -24.05 -6.66 -6.02
C LEU A 39 -23.02 -5.62 -6.46
N LYS A 40 -22.64 -5.63 -7.74
CA LYS A 40 -21.69 -4.63 -8.22
C LYS A 40 -22.42 -3.30 -8.38
N ASP A 41 -21.72 -2.23 -8.03
CA ASP A 41 -22.14 -0.85 -8.21
C ASP A 41 -22.64 -0.54 -9.64
N GLU A 42 -22.06 -1.20 -10.63
CA GLU A 42 -22.33 -1.05 -12.06
C GLU A 42 -23.50 -1.89 -12.58
N ASP A 43 -24.00 -2.85 -11.79
CA ASP A 43 -25.08 -3.71 -12.24
C ASP A 43 -26.37 -2.88 -12.33
N VAL A 44 -27.10 -3.03 -13.44
CA VAL A 44 -28.38 -2.37 -13.64
C VAL A 44 -29.46 -3.21 -12.96
N LEU A 45 -30.34 -2.57 -12.19
CA LEU A 45 -31.35 -3.26 -11.38
C LEU A 45 -32.23 -4.23 -12.20
N GLN A 46 -32.50 -3.89 -13.47
CA GLN A 46 -33.32 -4.68 -14.39
C GLN A 46 -32.63 -5.93 -14.94
N LEU A 47 -31.30 -5.97 -14.94
CA LEU A 47 -30.51 -7.11 -15.42
C LEU A 47 -30.28 -8.17 -14.34
N LEU A 48 -30.75 -7.92 -13.12
CA LEU A 48 -30.65 -8.88 -12.03
C LEU A 48 -31.65 -10.02 -12.24
N PRO A 49 -31.25 -11.29 -12.03
CA PRO A 49 -32.12 -12.45 -12.18
C PRO A 49 -33.08 -12.56 -10.97
N VAL A 50 -33.95 -11.57 -10.82
CA VAL A 50 -34.98 -11.52 -9.78
C VAL A 50 -36.34 -11.62 -10.46
N GLY A 51 -37.25 -12.39 -9.87
CA GLY A 51 -38.62 -12.53 -10.38
C GLY A 51 -39.44 -11.25 -10.22
N THR A 52 -40.77 -11.36 -10.21
CA THR A 52 -41.67 -10.21 -10.03
C THR A 52 -41.56 -9.50 -8.68
N THR A 53 -40.98 -10.16 -7.67
CA THR A 53 -40.75 -9.59 -6.34
C THR A 53 -39.29 -9.78 -5.94
N ALA A 54 -38.60 -8.69 -5.62
CA ALA A 54 -37.20 -8.70 -5.19
C ALA A 54 -37.09 -8.17 -3.76
N THR A 55 -36.48 -8.97 -2.87
CA THR A 55 -36.14 -8.53 -1.51
C THR A 55 -34.68 -8.11 -1.50
N PHE A 56 -34.41 -6.85 -1.21
CA PHE A 56 -33.06 -6.32 -1.08
C PHE A 56 -32.65 -6.21 0.38
N TYR A 57 -31.48 -6.77 0.71
CA TYR A 57 -30.85 -6.64 2.01
C TYR A 57 -29.78 -5.57 1.94
N PHE A 58 -29.92 -4.54 2.77
CA PHE A 58 -28.94 -3.49 2.92
C PHE A 58 -28.08 -3.78 4.15
N ARG A 59 -26.76 -3.89 3.94
CA ARG A 59 -25.79 -4.01 5.04
C ARG A 59 -25.00 -2.71 5.18
N ASP A 60 -25.04 -2.14 6.38
CA ASP A 60 -24.16 -1.03 6.75
C ASP A 60 -22.78 -1.59 7.13
N LEU A 61 -21.74 -1.13 6.45
CA LEU A 61 -20.35 -1.48 6.78
C LEU A 61 -19.68 -0.46 7.70
N GLY A 62 -20.39 0.60 8.09
CA GLY A 62 -19.88 1.66 8.95
C GLY A 62 -18.90 2.59 8.23
N ALA A 63 -18.06 3.29 9.00
CA ALA A 63 -17.11 4.26 8.46
C ALA A 63 -16.08 3.56 7.54
N GLN A 64 -16.08 3.95 6.28
CA GLN A 64 -15.19 3.43 5.26
C GLN A 64 -14.27 4.52 4.71
N ILE A 65 -13.07 4.10 4.30
CA ILE A 65 -12.07 4.98 3.70
C ILE A 65 -11.61 4.40 2.36
N SER A 66 -11.27 5.26 1.40
CA SER A 66 -10.76 4.82 0.10
C SER A 66 -9.42 4.11 0.25
N TRP A 67 -9.24 3.03 -0.52
CA TRP A 67 -7.96 2.32 -0.59
C TRP A 67 -6.79 3.22 -0.95
N GLY A 68 -7.00 4.22 -1.82
CA GLY A 68 -5.96 5.19 -2.18
C GLY A 68 -5.41 5.92 -0.96
N THR A 69 -6.29 6.40 -0.08
CA THR A 69 -5.91 7.09 1.16
C THR A 69 -5.22 6.14 2.15
N VAL A 70 -5.67 4.89 2.26
CA VAL A 70 -5.02 3.88 3.10
C VAL A 70 -3.59 3.63 2.65
N PHE A 71 -3.38 3.31 1.37
CA PHE A 71 -2.05 3.06 0.83
C PHE A 71 -1.14 4.28 0.92
N LEU A 72 -1.69 5.49 0.72
CA LEU A 72 -0.93 6.73 0.87
C LEU A 72 -0.49 6.92 2.33
N SER A 73 -1.38 6.73 3.30
CA SER A 73 -1.05 6.82 4.74
C SER A 73 -0.05 5.76 5.19
N GLU A 74 -0.13 4.55 4.62
CA GLU A 74 0.81 3.46 4.85
C GLU A 74 2.21 3.80 4.36
N CYS A 75 2.33 4.60 3.28
CA CYS A 75 3.62 4.97 2.71
C CYS A 75 4.20 6.28 3.31
N ILE A 76 3.35 7.27 3.61
CA ILE A 76 3.79 8.55 4.19
C ILE A 76 4.34 8.35 5.60
N GLY A 77 3.69 7.53 6.41
CA GLY A 77 4.10 7.34 7.81
C GLY A 77 5.54 6.85 7.96
N PRO A 78 5.95 5.73 7.34
CA PRO A 78 7.32 5.25 7.36
C PRO A 78 8.34 6.29 6.91
N LEU A 79 8.03 7.06 5.86
CA LEU A 79 8.89 8.14 5.38
C LEU A 79 9.10 9.21 6.44
N VAL A 80 8.02 9.71 7.04
CA VAL A 80 8.07 10.75 8.07
C VAL A 80 8.79 10.24 9.32
N ILE A 81 8.43 9.05 9.78
CA ILE A 81 9.02 8.40 10.96
C ILE A 81 10.53 8.25 10.75
N TYR A 82 10.97 7.70 9.61
CA TYR A 82 12.39 7.53 9.34
C TYR A 82 13.14 8.87 9.35
N LEU A 83 12.57 9.92 8.75
CA LEU A 83 13.16 11.26 8.78
C LEU A 83 13.26 11.83 10.20
N MET A 84 12.27 11.57 11.07
CA MET A 84 12.35 11.98 12.48
C MET A 84 13.54 11.34 13.20
N PHE A 85 13.80 10.04 12.97
CA PHE A 85 14.98 9.36 13.53
C PHE A 85 16.29 9.85 12.92
N TYR A 86 16.31 10.14 11.61
CA TYR A 86 17.48 10.68 10.92
C TYR A 86 17.87 12.07 11.42
N PHE A 87 16.90 12.98 11.60
CA PHE A 87 17.15 14.30 12.17
C PHE A 87 17.37 14.28 13.68
N ARG A 88 17.22 13.11 14.34
CA ARG A 88 17.35 12.95 15.80
C ARG A 88 16.55 14.00 16.55
N VAL A 89 15.25 14.04 16.24
CA VAL A 89 14.29 14.91 16.93
C VAL A 89 14.40 14.66 18.44
N PRO A 90 14.28 15.72 19.28
CA PRO A 90 14.27 15.58 20.73
C PRO A 90 13.32 14.48 21.19
N PHE A 91 13.61 13.87 22.34
CA PHE A 91 12.88 12.73 22.94
C PHE A 91 13.16 11.34 22.33
N ILE A 92 13.88 11.24 21.20
CA ILE A 92 14.24 9.94 20.61
C ILE A 92 15.53 9.37 21.22
N TYR A 93 16.57 10.19 21.30
CA TYR A 93 17.88 9.82 21.84
C TYR A 93 18.23 10.69 23.04
N ALA A 94 19.37 10.41 23.69
CA ALA A 94 19.85 11.26 24.78
C ALA A 94 20.03 12.72 24.29
N PRO A 95 19.62 13.74 25.07
CA PRO A 95 19.59 15.15 24.63
C PRO A 95 20.90 15.70 24.05
N LYS A 96 22.04 15.10 24.42
CA LYS A 96 23.37 15.43 23.86
C LYS A 96 23.50 15.16 22.36
N TYR A 97 22.56 14.46 21.75
CA TYR A 97 22.54 14.10 20.33
C TYR A 97 21.41 14.76 19.53
N ASP A 98 20.63 15.64 20.16
CA ASP A 98 19.50 16.32 19.50
C ASP A 98 20.00 17.12 18.29
N PHE A 99 19.35 16.90 17.15
CA PHE A 99 19.68 17.52 15.86
C PHE A 99 21.13 17.35 15.38
N LYS A 100 21.88 16.40 15.95
CA LYS A 100 23.24 16.08 15.49
C LYS A 100 23.21 15.09 14.35
N THR A 101 23.73 15.50 13.22
CA THR A 101 23.94 14.64 12.04
C THR A 101 24.94 13.51 12.35
N SER A 102 24.72 12.32 11.78
CA SER A 102 25.70 11.23 11.83
C SER A 102 26.96 11.57 11.04
N LYS A 103 28.12 11.04 11.46
CA LYS A 103 29.38 11.19 10.72
C LYS A 103 29.53 10.17 9.59
N HIS A 104 28.76 9.09 9.63
CA HIS A 104 28.90 7.97 8.71
C HIS A 104 28.08 8.20 7.44
N TRP A 105 28.75 8.23 6.28
CA TRP A 105 28.12 8.41 4.98
C TRP A 105 27.06 7.34 4.66
N VAL A 106 27.22 6.13 5.21
CA VAL A 106 26.29 5.00 5.05
C VAL A 106 24.90 5.34 5.60
N VAL A 107 24.81 6.11 6.69
CA VAL A 107 23.53 6.55 7.28
C VAL A 107 22.80 7.51 6.34
N HIS A 108 23.54 8.41 5.69
CA HIS A 108 22.99 9.30 4.66
C HIS A 108 22.50 8.53 3.44
N LEU A 109 23.29 7.54 2.98
CA LEU A 109 22.88 6.68 1.87
C LEU A 109 21.62 5.87 2.22
N ALA A 110 21.55 5.30 3.42
CA ALA A 110 20.37 4.57 3.89
C ALA A 110 19.13 5.46 3.94
N CYS A 111 19.27 6.70 4.41
CA CYS A 111 18.20 7.70 4.41
C CYS A 111 17.74 8.04 2.98
N LEU A 112 18.67 8.23 2.05
CA LEU A 112 18.35 8.48 0.64
C LEU A 112 17.63 7.30 0.01
N CYS A 113 18.12 6.07 0.21
CA CYS A 113 17.48 4.86 -0.31
C CYS A 113 16.08 4.64 0.29
N HIS A 114 15.91 4.81 1.60
CA HIS A 114 14.62 4.69 2.26
C HIS A 114 13.64 5.73 1.74
N SER A 115 14.06 6.99 1.67
CA SER A 115 13.25 8.09 1.16
C SER A 115 12.85 7.86 -0.29
N PHE A 116 13.81 7.49 -1.14
CA PHE A 116 13.56 7.16 -2.55
C PHE A 116 12.54 6.02 -2.69
N HIS A 117 12.67 4.97 -1.87
CA HIS A 117 11.73 3.85 -1.91
C HIS A 117 10.29 4.27 -1.58
N TYR A 118 10.08 5.01 -0.49
CA TYR A 118 8.73 5.44 -0.10
C TYR A 118 8.17 6.54 -0.99
N VAL A 119 8.98 7.48 -1.48
CA VAL A 119 8.55 8.48 -2.46
C VAL A 119 8.10 7.80 -3.75
N LYS A 120 8.86 6.82 -4.25
CA LYS A 120 8.46 5.98 -5.39
C LYS A 120 7.13 5.28 -5.12
N ARG A 121 6.94 4.65 -3.95
CA ARG A 121 5.66 4.00 -3.58
C ARG A 121 4.49 4.99 -3.51
N ILE A 122 4.71 6.21 -3.01
CA ILE A 122 3.70 7.28 -2.99
C ILE A 122 3.32 7.65 -4.43
N LEU A 123 4.29 7.91 -5.29
CA LEU A 123 4.05 8.24 -6.71
C LEU A 123 3.34 7.10 -7.46
N GLU A 124 3.73 5.86 -7.20
CA GLU A 124 3.04 4.69 -7.78
C GLU A 124 1.60 4.58 -7.31
N THR A 125 1.34 4.83 -6.03
CA THR A 125 -0.01 4.84 -5.46
C THR A 125 -0.89 5.92 -6.09
N LEU A 126 -0.32 7.11 -6.36
CA LEU A 126 -1.04 8.24 -6.95
C LEU A 126 -1.27 8.08 -8.46
N PHE A 127 -0.28 7.60 -9.22
CA PHE A 127 -0.29 7.65 -10.68
C PHE A 127 -0.42 6.28 -11.36
N VAL A 128 0.06 5.21 -10.74
CA VAL A 128 0.19 3.88 -11.36
C VAL A 128 -0.94 2.95 -10.89
N HIS A 129 -1.26 2.94 -9.60
CA HIS A 129 -2.23 2.02 -9.02
C HIS A 129 -3.66 2.31 -9.47
N ARG A 130 -4.32 1.29 -10.03
CA ARG A 130 -5.78 1.27 -10.28
C ARG A 130 -6.44 0.31 -9.30
N PHE A 131 -7.02 0.88 -8.25
CA PHE A 131 -7.76 0.14 -7.22
C PHE A 131 -9.09 -0.36 -7.80
N SER A 132 -9.38 -1.65 -7.60
CA SER A 132 -10.62 -2.27 -8.10
C SER A 132 -11.73 -2.35 -7.05
N HIS A 133 -11.38 -2.33 -5.76
CA HIS A 133 -12.35 -2.19 -4.66
C HIS A 133 -12.38 -0.74 -4.19
N GLY A 134 -13.57 -0.20 -3.93
CA GLY A 134 -13.76 1.22 -3.62
C GLY A 134 -13.19 1.63 -2.26
N THR A 135 -13.25 0.75 -1.26
CA THR A 135 -13.13 1.16 0.15
C THR A 135 -12.71 0.02 1.10
N MET A 136 -12.21 0.40 2.27
CA MET A 136 -11.82 -0.47 3.39
C MET A 136 -12.43 0.05 4.70
N PRO A 137 -12.79 -0.83 5.68
CA PRO A 137 -13.23 -0.38 7.01
C PRO A 137 -12.18 0.46 7.73
N LEU A 138 -12.57 1.59 8.30
CA LEU A 138 -11.66 2.55 8.92
C LEU A 138 -10.78 1.93 10.01
N ARG A 139 -11.32 1.03 10.85
CA ARG A 139 -10.56 0.40 11.94
C ARG A 139 -9.33 -0.39 11.47
N ASN A 140 -9.33 -0.89 10.24
CA ASN A 140 -8.19 -1.63 9.71
C ASN A 140 -7.01 -0.71 9.33
N ILE A 141 -7.24 0.59 9.11
CA ILE A 141 -6.16 1.54 8.81
C ILE A 141 -5.12 1.56 9.94
N PHE A 142 -5.58 1.52 11.19
CA PHE A 142 -4.71 1.57 12.35
C PHE A 142 -3.84 0.32 12.46
N LYS A 143 -4.39 -0.86 12.17
CA LYS A 143 -3.64 -2.12 12.18
C LYS A 143 -2.60 -2.17 11.06
N ASN A 144 -2.98 -1.75 9.85
CA ASN A 144 -2.06 -1.73 8.72
C ASN A 144 -0.95 -0.70 8.95
N CYS A 145 -1.32 0.55 9.26
CA CYS A 145 -0.35 1.62 9.45
C CYS A 145 0.59 1.31 10.62
N SER A 146 0.06 0.91 11.79
CA SER A 146 0.91 0.65 12.95
C SER A 146 1.98 -0.39 12.65
N TYR A 147 1.64 -1.49 11.96
CA TYR A 147 2.60 -2.52 11.59
C TYR A 147 3.77 -1.97 10.76
N TYR A 148 3.48 -1.23 9.68
CA TYR A 148 4.53 -0.68 8.81
C TYR A 148 5.31 0.47 9.48
N TRP A 149 4.62 1.29 10.27
CA TRP A 149 5.19 2.44 10.97
C TRP A 149 6.16 1.99 12.07
N PHE A 150 5.76 0.99 12.87
CA PHE A 150 6.64 0.43 13.90
C PHE A 150 7.84 -0.28 13.30
N PHE A 151 7.65 -1.05 12.23
CA PHE A 151 8.78 -1.69 11.56
C PHE A 151 9.78 -0.66 10.98
N ALA A 152 9.27 0.43 10.40
CA ALA A 152 10.11 1.53 9.92
C ALA A 152 10.82 2.25 11.08
N ALA A 153 10.13 2.51 12.20
CA ALA A 153 10.72 3.10 13.40
C ALA A 153 11.83 2.22 13.97
N TRP A 154 11.58 0.90 14.10
CA TRP A 154 12.56 -0.08 14.57
C TRP A 154 13.83 -0.05 13.71
N MET A 155 13.70 -0.17 12.39
CA MET A 155 14.86 -0.07 11.49
C MET A 155 15.57 1.28 11.59
N ALA A 156 14.80 2.39 11.60
CA ALA A 156 15.38 3.73 11.63
C ALA A 156 16.13 4.03 12.93
N TYR A 157 15.69 3.44 14.05
CA TYR A 157 16.35 3.58 15.35
C TYR A 157 17.77 3.03 15.32
N TYR A 158 17.98 1.81 14.80
CA TYR A 158 19.32 1.21 14.76
C TYR A 158 20.25 1.93 13.78
N ILE A 159 19.76 2.19 12.56
CA ILE A 159 20.57 2.83 11.51
C ILE A 159 21.01 4.25 11.90
N ASN A 160 20.14 5.02 12.57
CA ASN A 160 20.42 6.42 12.91
C ASN A 160 20.98 6.60 14.33
N HIS A 161 21.17 5.50 15.07
CA HIS A 161 21.63 5.53 16.46
C HIS A 161 22.96 6.29 16.58
N PRO A 162 23.16 7.15 17.61
CA PRO A 162 24.40 7.89 17.80
C PRO A 162 25.67 7.02 17.96
N LEU A 163 25.49 5.77 18.38
CA LEU A 163 26.55 4.76 18.52
C LEU A 163 26.62 3.79 17.33
N TYR A 164 26.06 4.17 16.19
CA TYR A 164 26.09 3.36 14.98
C TYR A 164 27.54 3.03 14.58
N THR A 165 27.79 1.75 14.35
CA THR A 165 29.06 1.24 13.83
C THR A 165 28.92 0.87 12.36
N PRO A 166 29.90 1.22 11.52
CA PRO A 166 29.87 0.85 10.11
C PRO A 166 29.95 -0.68 9.92
N PRO A 167 29.47 -1.21 8.78
CA PRO A 167 29.45 -2.63 8.50
C PRO A 167 30.85 -3.27 8.50
N TYR A 168 30.94 -4.51 8.96
CA TYR A 168 32.19 -5.27 9.11
C TYR A 168 32.93 -5.48 7.78
N TYR A 169 32.21 -5.81 6.71
CA TYR A 169 32.81 -5.99 5.38
C TYR A 169 33.00 -4.68 4.59
N GLY A 170 32.82 -3.53 5.26
CA GLY A 170 33.16 -2.21 4.75
C GLY A 170 32.37 -1.78 3.50
N GLU A 171 32.99 -0.95 2.66
CA GLU A 171 32.32 -0.32 1.52
C GLU A 171 31.80 -1.31 0.46
N GLN A 172 32.43 -2.47 0.31
CA GLN A 172 32.05 -3.44 -0.69
C GLN A 172 30.65 -4.03 -0.41
N GLN A 173 30.34 -4.25 0.88
CA GLN A 173 29.01 -4.68 1.34
C GLN A 173 27.97 -3.60 1.04
N VAL A 174 28.29 -2.33 1.32
CA VAL A 174 27.40 -1.19 1.05
C VAL A 174 27.13 -1.02 -0.45
N LYS A 175 28.17 -1.09 -1.31
CA LYS A 175 28.04 -0.96 -2.76
C LYS A 175 27.23 -2.12 -3.36
N THR A 176 27.45 -3.34 -2.89
CA THR A 176 26.70 -4.52 -3.32
C THR A 176 25.23 -4.41 -2.92
N ALA A 177 24.96 -4.03 -1.67
CA ALA A 177 23.59 -3.80 -1.19
C ALA A 177 22.87 -2.70 -1.98
N LEU A 178 23.57 -1.61 -2.33
CA LEU A 178 23.02 -0.55 -3.18
C LEU A 178 22.67 -1.06 -4.59
N GLY A 179 23.53 -1.88 -5.19
CA GLY A 179 23.25 -2.50 -6.49
C GLY A 179 22.00 -3.38 -6.46
N ILE A 180 21.86 -4.22 -5.42
CA ILE A 180 20.69 -5.06 -5.23
C ILE A 180 19.44 -4.20 -4.99
N PHE A 181 19.56 -3.14 -4.19
CA PHE A 181 18.47 -2.19 -3.92
C PHE A 181 17.94 -1.56 -5.22
N LEU A 182 18.83 -1.03 -6.07
CA LEU A 182 18.43 -0.41 -7.34
C LEU A 182 17.78 -1.41 -8.29
N PHE A 183 18.36 -2.62 -8.41
CA PHE A 183 17.78 -3.70 -9.21
C PHE A 183 16.37 -4.07 -8.73
N CYS A 184 16.18 -4.20 -7.42
CA CYS A 184 14.87 -4.53 -6.84
C CYS A 184 13.85 -3.39 -7.01
N GLN A 185 14.30 -2.13 -6.95
CA GLN A 185 13.43 -0.98 -7.17
C GLN A 185 12.91 -0.89 -8.60
N LEU A 186 13.81 -1.09 -9.58
CA LEU A 186 13.44 -1.13 -10.99
C LEU A 186 12.53 -2.33 -11.29
N GLY A 187 12.83 -3.49 -10.72
CA GLY A 187 12.00 -4.68 -10.84
C GLY A 187 10.59 -4.47 -10.29
N SER A 188 10.47 -3.97 -9.07
CA SER A 188 9.19 -3.65 -8.43
C SER A 188 8.37 -2.65 -9.26
N PHE A 189 9.00 -1.56 -9.74
CA PHE A 189 8.32 -0.59 -10.61
C PHE A 189 7.82 -1.22 -11.92
N SER A 190 8.67 -2.02 -12.57
CA SER A 190 8.29 -2.71 -13.81
C SER A 190 7.09 -3.63 -13.61
N ILE A 191 7.02 -4.34 -12.48
CA ILE A 191 5.88 -5.21 -12.14
C ILE A 191 4.61 -4.36 -11.94
N HIS A 192 4.68 -3.25 -11.21
CA HIS A 192 3.53 -2.36 -10.98
C HIS A 192 3.00 -1.77 -12.28
N VAL A 193 3.87 -1.39 -13.22
CA VAL A 193 3.47 -0.92 -14.56
C VAL A 193 2.79 -2.04 -15.36
N THR A 194 3.33 -3.27 -15.35
CA THR A 194 2.69 -4.41 -16.02
C THR A 194 1.32 -4.71 -15.42
N LEU A 195 1.20 -4.72 -14.10
CA LEU A 195 -0.08 -4.93 -13.40
C LEU A 195 -1.10 -3.83 -13.72
N ARG A 196 -0.66 -2.57 -13.90
CA ARG A 196 -1.52 -1.48 -14.38
C ARG A 196 -2.01 -1.74 -15.80
N ASN A 197 -1.13 -2.16 -16.70
CA ASN A 197 -1.46 -2.40 -18.11
C ASN A 197 -2.43 -3.57 -18.30
N LEU A 198 -2.45 -4.53 -17.36
CA LEU A 198 -3.42 -5.63 -17.36
C LEU A 198 -4.86 -5.19 -17.05
N LYS A 199 -5.05 -4.00 -16.46
CA LYS A 199 -6.37 -3.40 -16.18
C LYS A 199 -6.64 -2.25 -17.16
N PRO A 200 -7.41 -2.47 -18.24
CA PRO A 200 -7.83 -1.40 -19.14
C PRO A 200 -8.51 -0.25 -18.38
N PRO A 201 -8.36 1.02 -18.81
CA PRO A 201 -9.05 2.14 -18.17
C PRO A 201 -10.56 1.88 -18.17
N GLY A 202 -11.20 2.03 -17.00
CA GLY A 202 -12.64 1.79 -16.83
C GLY A 202 -13.06 0.32 -16.62
N SER A 203 -12.14 -0.64 -16.65
CA SER A 203 -12.46 -2.06 -16.45
C SER A 203 -12.01 -2.58 -15.07
N LYS A 204 -12.93 -3.26 -14.35
CA LYS A 204 -12.63 -4.01 -13.11
C LYS A 204 -12.16 -5.46 -13.38
N ILE A 205 -11.94 -5.85 -14.64
CA ILE A 205 -11.53 -7.22 -15.01
C ILE A 205 -10.11 -7.49 -14.50
N LYS A 206 -9.95 -8.55 -13.71
CA LYS A 206 -8.65 -9.06 -13.24
C LYS A 206 -8.13 -10.07 -14.26
N LYS A 207 -7.06 -9.73 -14.99
CA LYS A 207 -6.33 -10.68 -15.85
C LYS A 207 -5.16 -11.29 -15.08
N ILE A 208 -4.85 -12.56 -15.34
CA ILE A 208 -3.70 -13.25 -14.75
C ILE A 208 -2.42 -12.65 -15.35
N PRO A 209 -1.45 -12.23 -14.53
CA PRO A 209 -0.18 -11.72 -15.04
C PRO A 209 0.68 -12.87 -15.58
N TYR A 210 1.19 -12.71 -16.81
CA TYR A 210 2.14 -13.62 -17.44
C TYR A 210 3.48 -12.92 -17.67
N PRO A 211 4.60 -13.67 -17.70
CA PRO A 211 5.91 -13.11 -18.02
C PRO A 211 5.90 -12.45 -19.41
N THR A 212 6.48 -11.26 -19.49
CA THR A 212 6.59 -10.48 -20.74
C THR A 212 8.02 -10.50 -21.27
N LYS A 213 8.30 -9.80 -22.38
CA LYS A 213 9.66 -9.64 -22.92
C LYS A 213 10.64 -8.93 -21.96
N ASN A 214 10.14 -8.32 -20.90
CA ASN A 214 10.96 -7.67 -19.87
C ASN A 214 11.49 -8.72 -18.87
N PRO A 215 12.83 -8.85 -18.67
CA PRO A 215 13.43 -9.84 -17.79
C PRO A 215 12.98 -9.69 -16.32
N PHE A 216 12.62 -8.48 -15.88
CA PHE A 216 12.08 -8.25 -14.54
C PHE A 216 10.70 -8.85 -14.31
N THR A 217 10.00 -9.23 -15.38
CA THR A 217 8.67 -9.86 -15.30
C THR A 217 8.73 -11.39 -15.35
N TRP A 218 9.91 -11.98 -15.60
CA TRP A 218 10.08 -13.43 -15.69
C TRP A 218 9.85 -14.13 -14.36
N ILE A 219 10.01 -13.40 -13.25
CA ILE A 219 9.72 -13.89 -11.91
C ILE A 219 8.23 -14.23 -11.69
N PHE A 220 7.31 -13.75 -12.56
CA PHE A 220 5.92 -14.22 -12.58
C PHE A 220 5.80 -15.73 -12.87
N ALA A 221 6.81 -16.35 -13.51
CA ALA A 221 6.83 -17.79 -13.72
C ALA A 221 7.14 -18.59 -12.44
N LEU A 222 7.71 -17.94 -11.41
CA LEU A 222 8.15 -18.57 -10.17
C LEU A 222 7.24 -18.23 -8.97
N VAL A 223 6.68 -17.02 -8.94
CA VAL A 223 5.85 -16.54 -7.82
C VAL A 223 4.64 -15.76 -8.31
N SER A 224 3.51 -15.94 -7.63
CA SER A 224 2.24 -15.28 -7.98
C SER A 224 2.24 -13.77 -7.72
N CYS A 225 3.04 -13.29 -6.77
CA CYS A 225 3.13 -11.87 -6.39
C CYS A 225 4.60 -11.40 -6.30
N PRO A 226 5.28 -11.24 -7.45
CA PRO A 226 6.71 -10.91 -7.48
C PRO A 226 7.06 -9.53 -6.91
N ASN A 227 6.09 -8.62 -6.82
CA ASN A 227 6.27 -7.31 -6.17
C ASN A 227 6.68 -7.47 -4.70
N TYR A 228 6.07 -8.37 -3.95
CA TYR A 228 6.43 -8.61 -2.54
C TYR A 228 7.81 -9.25 -2.41
N THR A 229 8.21 -10.10 -3.35
CA THR A 229 9.55 -10.70 -3.36
C THR A 229 10.63 -9.64 -3.51
N TYR A 230 10.43 -8.64 -4.38
CA TYR A 230 11.35 -7.52 -4.52
C TYR A 230 11.36 -6.61 -3.28
N GLU A 231 10.20 -6.36 -2.66
CA GLU A 231 10.11 -5.55 -1.45
C GLU A 231 10.80 -6.20 -0.24
N VAL A 232 10.67 -7.52 -0.07
CA VAL A 232 11.37 -8.26 0.99
C VAL A 232 12.87 -8.18 0.78
N ARG A 233 13.36 -8.46 -0.44
CA ARG A 233 14.81 -8.35 -0.72
C ARG A 233 15.34 -6.93 -0.59
N LEU A 234 14.51 -5.91 -0.84
CA LEU A 234 14.89 -4.52 -0.66
C LEU A 234 15.12 -4.17 0.81
N LYS A 235 14.21 -4.62 1.69
CA LYS A 235 14.36 -4.46 3.15
C LYS A 235 15.55 -5.24 3.66
N ASP A 236 15.74 -6.47 3.17
CA ASP A 236 16.89 -7.31 3.54
C ASP A 236 18.22 -6.70 3.07
N SER A 237 18.26 -6.04 1.90
CA SER A 237 19.48 -5.38 1.41
C SER A 237 19.86 -4.18 2.27
N LEU A 238 18.87 -3.39 2.71
CA LEU A 238 19.10 -2.26 3.62
C LEU A 238 19.59 -2.74 4.99
N LEU A 239 19.04 -3.85 5.50
CA LEU A 239 19.47 -4.47 6.77
C LEU A 239 20.82 -5.19 6.63
N SER A 240 21.10 -5.79 5.48
CA SER A 240 22.37 -6.47 5.20
C SER A 240 23.53 -5.49 5.00
N ALA A 241 23.26 -4.21 4.74
CA ALA A 241 24.27 -3.15 4.78
C ALA A 241 24.68 -2.76 6.22
N GLU A 242 23.97 -3.29 7.23
CA GLU A 242 24.18 -3.02 8.66
C GLU A 242 24.59 -4.28 9.45
N ARG A 243 24.07 -5.45 9.07
CA ARG A 243 24.30 -6.72 9.75
C ARG A 243 25.75 -7.14 9.60
N ASP A 244 26.54 -6.79 10.61
CA ASP A 244 27.74 -7.43 11.18
C ASP A 244 28.41 -6.54 12.26
N SER A 245 27.67 -5.58 12.82
CA SER A 245 28.07 -4.91 14.05
C SER A 245 27.87 -5.89 15.21
N PRO A 246 28.86 -6.13 16.08
CA PRO A 246 28.66 -6.95 17.27
C PRO A 246 27.54 -6.30 18.09
N VAL A 247 26.39 -6.96 18.12
CA VAL A 247 25.24 -6.59 18.92
C VAL A 247 25.69 -6.56 20.38
N PHE A 248 25.52 -5.42 21.05
CA PHE A 248 25.58 -5.36 22.51
C PHE A 248 24.48 -6.23 23.14
#